data_AF-A0A4R1MF97-F1
#
_entry.id   AF-A0A4R1MF97-F1
#
_cell.length_a   1.000
_cell.length_b   1.000
_cell.length_c   1.000
_cell.angle_alpha   90.00
_cell.angle_beta   90.00
_cell.angle_gamma   90.00
#
_symmetry.space_group_name_H-M   'P 1'
#
loop_
_entity.id
_entity.type
_entity.pdbx_description
1 polymer ?
#
loop_
_entity_poly.entity_id
_entity_poly.type
_entity_poly.pdbx_seq_one_letter_code
_entity_poly.pdbx_strand_id
1 'polypeptide(L)'
;MKTRIFTYVECPCGHRGALIETIETGVFPAGQHRTWLRKLTRAGTYDGGDVLFAKMKPGCPACGRSVGPDDVVGRSELQGTGEVLRTKSESGPLEATPAVSW
;
A
#
# COMPACT_ATOMS: atom_id res chain seq x y z
N MET A 1 16.68 -9.25 3.13
CA MET A 1 15.36 -9.90 2.98
C MET A 1 14.29 -8.83 2.99
N LYS A 2 13.29 -8.93 2.11
CA LYS A 2 12.17 -7.97 2.07
C LYS A 2 10.88 -8.70 2.39
N THR A 3 10.20 -8.28 3.44
CA THR A 3 8.92 -8.83 3.85
C THR A 3 7.83 -7.79 3.58
N ARG A 4 6.74 -8.21 2.94
CA ARG A 4 5.53 -7.39 2.78
C ARG A 4 4.38 -8.03 3.52
N ILE A 5 3.77 -7.29 4.44
CA ILE A 5 2.61 -7.73 5.21
C ILE A 5 1.39 -6.97 4.69
N PHE A 6 0.35 -7.70 4.32
CA PHE A 6 -0.93 -7.19 3.90
C PHE A 6 -1.94 -7.45 5.02
N THR A 7 -2.52 -6.39 5.56
CA THR A 7 -3.65 -6.47 6.50
C THR A 7 -4.90 -6.01 5.77
N TYR A 8 -5.79 -6.95 5.49
CA TYR A 8 -7.06 -6.69 4.81
C TYR A 8 -8.13 -6.30 5.82
N VAL A 9 -8.88 -5.26 5.47
CA VAL A 9 -9.94 -4.71 6.31
C VAL A 9 -11.23 -4.57 5.53
N GLU A 10 -12.34 -4.76 6.21
CA GLU A 10 -13.69 -4.56 5.70
C GLU A 10 -14.44 -3.62 6.63
N CYS A 11 -14.73 -2.42 6.14
CA CYS A 11 -15.56 -1.48 6.86
C CYS A 11 -17.00 -2.04 6.97
N PRO A 12 -17.75 -1.77 8.05
CA PRO A 12 -19.14 -2.22 8.18
C PRO A 12 -20.09 -1.77 7.07
N CYS A 13 -19.71 -0.77 6.26
CA CYS A 13 -20.45 -0.38 5.06
C CYS A 13 -20.19 -1.30 3.84
N GLY A 14 -19.38 -2.35 3.99
CA GLY A 14 -18.98 -3.29 2.95
C GLY A 14 -17.75 -2.88 2.14
N HIS A 15 -17.21 -1.67 2.35
CA HIS A 15 -16.02 -1.22 1.63
C HIS A 15 -14.75 -1.92 2.12
N ARG A 16 -13.97 -2.48 1.18
CA ARG A 16 -12.75 -3.24 1.47
C ARG A 16 -11.49 -2.48 1.08
N GLY A 17 -10.46 -2.64 1.91
CA GLY A 17 -9.15 -2.06 1.68
C GLY A 17 -8.03 -2.88 2.32
N ALA A 18 -6.82 -2.35 2.27
CA ALA A 18 -5.69 -2.96 2.93
C ALA A 18 -4.69 -1.93 3.47
N LEU A 19 -4.10 -2.25 4.61
CA LEU A 19 -2.87 -1.66 5.09
C LEU A 19 -1.72 -2.54 4.61
N ILE A 20 -0.70 -1.92 4.03
CA ILE A 20 0.46 -2.64 3.51
C ILE A 20 1.69 -2.12 4.22
N GLU A 21 2.42 -3.05 4.82
CA GLU A 21 3.68 -2.80 5.50
C GLU A 21 4.80 -3.51 4.74
N THR A 22 5.91 -2.80 4.52
CA THR A 22 7.13 -3.35 3.93
C THR A 22 8.26 -3.18 4.91
N ILE A 23 8.89 -4.29 5.25
CA ILE A 23 10.04 -4.39 6.15
C ILE A 23 11.21 -4.88 5.32
N GLU A 24 12.22 -4.03 5.13
CA GLU A 24 13.48 -4.42 4.49
C GLU A 24 14.55 -4.63 5.56
N THR A 25 14.96 -5.89 5.74
CA THR A 25 16.09 -6.26 6.61
C THR A 25 17.34 -6.46 5.75
N GLY A 26 18.38 -5.65 5.97
CA GLY A 26 19.61 -5.64 5.18
C GLY A 26 20.81 -5.05 5.94
N VAL A 27 21.98 -5.02 5.29
CA VAL A 27 23.30 -4.69 5.90
C VAL A 27 23.42 -3.24 6.40
N PHE A 28 22.45 -2.38 6.09
CA PHE A 28 22.42 -1.00 6.58
C PHE A 28 21.70 -0.90 7.94
N PRO A 29 22.21 -0.10 8.89
CA PRO A 29 21.76 -0.12 10.29
C PRO A 29 20.34 0.41 10.53
N ALA A 30 19.66 0.92 9.50
CA ALA A 30 18.26 1.34 9.57
C ALA A 30 17.46 0.56 8.51
N GLY A 31 16.93 -0.61 8.88
CA GLY A 31 16.00 -1.34 8.03
C GLY A 31 14.88 -0.40 7.55
N GLN A 32 14.60 -0.39 6.24
CA GLN A 32 13.63 0.54 5.69
C GLN A 32 12.22 0.02 5.98
N HIS A 33 11.49 0.71 6.86
CA HIS A 33 10.08 0.46 7.17
C HIS A 33 9.20 1.41 6.35
N ARG A 34 8.31 0.87 5.51
CA ARG A 34 7.35 1.67 4.74
C ARG A 34 5.94 1.15 4.92
N THR A 35 5.00 2.07 5.11
CA THR A 35 3.58 1.75 5.28
C THR A 35 2.71 2.61 4.35
N TRP A 36 1.72 2.00 3.70
CA TRP A 36 0.76 2.71 2.88
C TRP A 36 -0.62 2.04 2.89
N LEU A 37 -1.61 2.77 2.39
CA LEU A 37 -3.00 2.33 2.31
C LEU A 37 -3.37 2.01 0.87
N ARG A 38 -4.15 0.94 0.69
CA ARG A 38 -4.76 0.59 -0.59
C ARG A 38 -6.28 0.64 -0.44
N LYS A 39 -6.93 1.47 -1.28
CA LYS A 39 -8.38 1.71 -1.26
C LYS A 39 -8.89 2.22 0.10
N LEU A 40 -8.05 2.86 0.89
CA LEU A 40 -8.41 3.55 2.13
C LEU A 40 -7.78 4.95 2.09
N THR A 41 -8.29 5.87 2.90
CA THR A 41 -7.76 7.23 3.04
C THR A 41 -6.98 7.36 4.35
N ARG A 42 -6.15 8.40 4.51
CA ARG A 42 -5.51 8.74 5.80
C ARG A 42 -6.35 9.73 6.64
N ALA A 43 -7.67 9.69 6.46
CA ALA A 43 -8.61 10.63 7.11
C ALA A 43 -9.39 10.01 8.28
N GLY A 44 -8.98 8.82 8.74
CA GLY A 44 -9.54 8.21 9.93
C GLY A 44 -9.12 8.94 11.21
N THR A 45 -9.69 8.50 12.32
CA THR A 45 -9.48 9.10 13.65
C THR A 45 -9.03 8.10 14.70
N TYR A 46 -8.74 6.84 14.31
CA TYR A 46 -8.27 5.81 15.23
C TYR A 46 -7.03 6.26 16.01
N ASP A 47 -7.12 6.16 17.33
CA ASP A 47 -6.12 6.57 18.33
C ASP A 47 -5.85 5.46 19.37
N GLY A 48 -6.31 4.24 19.11
CA GLY A 48 -6.13 3.09 19.99
C GLY A 48 -4.72 2.49 19.99
N GLY A 49 -4.56 1.36 20.67
CA GLY A 49 -3.25 0.74 20.94
C GLY A 49 -2.56 0.05 19.76
N ASP A 50 -3.25 -0.21 18.65
CA ASP A 50 -2.59 -0.76 17.46
C ASP A 50 -1.79 0.35 16.77
N VAL A 51 -0.47 0.28 16.91
CA VAL A 51 0.48 1.29 16.41
C VAL A 51 0.34 1.51 14.90
N LEU A 52 0.08 0.47 14.12
CA LEU A 52 -0.03 0.59 12.66
C LEU A 52 -1.29 1.37 12.29
N PHE A 53 -2.43 1.04 12.90
CA PHE A 53 -3.68 1.75 12.67
C PHE A 53 -3.64 3.19 13.21
N ALA A 54 -3.04 3.41 14.39
CA ALA A 54 -2.89 4.74 14.99
C ALA A 54 -1.97 5.64 14.16
N LYS A 55 -0.91 5.09 13.58
CA LYS A 55 0.02 5.80 12.68
C LYS A 55 -0.63 6.12 11.33
N MET A 56 -1.37 5.17 10.76
CA MET A 56 -1.88 5.28 9.40
C MET A 56 -3.24 5.97 9.31
N LYS A 57 -4.00 5.98 10.41
CA LYS A 57 -5.36 6.53 10.52
C LYS A 57 -6.24 6.16 9.31
N PRO A 58 -6.44 4.87 9.01
CA PRO A 58 -7.18 4.46 7.83
C PRO A 58 -8.64 4.89 7.95
N GLY A 59 -9.13 5.61 6.95
CA GLY A 59 -10.52 6.00 6.78
C GLY A 59 -11.15 5.28 5.59
N CYS A 60 -12.44 4.99 5.70
CA CYS A 60 -13.24 4.48 4.60
C CYS A 60 -13.61 5.63 3.65
N PRO A 61 -13.20 5.60 2.37
CA PRO A 61 -13.59 6.64 1.41
C PRO A 61 -15.09 6.65 1.10
N ALA A 62 -15.78 5.52 1.30
CA ALA A 62 -17.20 5.38 0.95
C ALA A 62 -18.14 6.00 2.00
N CYS A 63 -17.82 5.86 3.30
CA CYS A 63 -18.70 6.34 4.37
C CYS A 63 -18.02 7.30 5.37
N GLY A 64 -16.74 7.62 5.18
CA GLY A 64 -15.97 8.52 6.04
C GLY A 64 -15.59 7.93 7.41
N ARG A 65 -16.08 6.74 7.77
CA ARG A 65 -15.78 6.09 9.05
C ARG A 65 -14.30 5.75 9.16
N SER A 66 -13.73 5.90 10.37
CA SER A 66 -12.41 5.35 10.68
C SER A 66 -12.47 3.82 10.69
N VAL A 67 -11.46 3.19 10.10
CA VAL A 67 -11.28 1.74 10.09
C VAL A 67 -10.25 1.39 11.17
N GLY A 68 -10.47 0.30 11.90
CA GLY A 68 -9.64 -0.12 13.03
C GLY A 68 -9.25 -1.60 12.97
N PRO A 69 -8.53 -2.09 13.99
CA PRO A 69 -8.16 -3.50 14.13
C PRO A 69 -9.36 -4.45 14.16
N ASP A 70 -10.51 -4.00 14.68
CA ASP A 70 -11.75 -4.78 14.74
C ASP A 70 -12.36 -5.03 13.35
N ASP A 71 -11.99 -4.23 12.35
CA ASP A 71 -12.45 -4.36 10.96
C ASP A 71 -11.53 -5.28 10.13
N VAL A 72 -10.55 -5.94 10.75
CA VAL A 72 -9.59 -6.82 10.06
C VAL A 72 -10.26 -8.15 9.69
N VAL A 73 -10.21 -8.49 8.41
CA VAL A 73 -10.78 -9.73 7.85
C VAL A 73 -9.72 -10.73 7.39
N GLY A 74 -8.45 -10.34 7.37
CA GLY A 74 -7.37 -11.27 7.03
C GLY A 74 -5.99 -10.63 7.02
N ARG A 75 -4.97 -11.48 7.10
CA ARG A 75 -3.56 -11.08 6.99
C ARG A 75 -2.81 -12.03 6.06
N SER A 76 -1.87 -11.50 5.30
CA SER A 76 -1.00 -12.27 4.42
C SER A 76 0.41 -11.69 4.43
N GLU A 77 1.41 -12.56 4.48
CA GLU A 77 2.82 -12.18 4.45
C GLU A 77 3.47 -12.72 3.18
N LEU A 78 4.20 -11.85 2.49
CA LEU A 78 5.00 -12.19 1.32
C LEU A 78 6.47 -11.91 1.63
N GLN A 79 7.25 -12.98 1.78
CA GLN A 79 8.70 -12.91 1.90
C GLN A 79 9.34 -13.00 0.52
N GLY A 80 10.09 -11.97 0.14
CA GLY A 80 10.84 -11.93 -1.12
C GLY A 80 12.35 -11.89 -0.86
N THR A 81 13.08 -12.75 -1.56
CA THR A 81 14.55 -12.66 -1.73
C THR A 81 14.97 -11.88 -2.99
N GLY A 82 14.02 -11.44 -3.82
CA GLY A 82 14.30 -10.95 -5.18
C GLY A 82 13.87 -9.52 -5.47
N GLU A 83 14.78 -8.80 -6.11
CA GLU A 83 14.57 -7.64 -6.98
C GLU A 83 13.22 -7.74 -7.72
N VAL A 84 12.39 -6.72 -7.59
CA VAL A 84 11.16 -6.62 -8.39
C VAL A 84 11.63 -6.34 -9.82
N LEU A 85 11.83 -7.39 -10.63
CA LEU A 85 11.89 -7.28 -12.09
C LEU A 85 10.62 -6.55 -12.51
N ARG A 86 10.74 -5.24 -12.76
CA ARG A 86 9.71 -4.47 -13.45
C ARG A 86 9.54 -5.15 -14.80
N THR A 87 8.41 -5.80 -15.00
CA THR A 87 8.01 -6.29 -16.32
C THR A 87 7.96 -5.08 -17.23
N LYS A 88 8.99 -4.95 -18.07
CA LYS A 88 9.07 -4.01 -19.17
C LYS A 88 7.97 -4.38 -20.15
N SER A 89 6.82 -3.73 -20.04
CA SER A 89 5.74 -3.85 -21.01
C SER A 89 4.94 -2.55 -21.02
N GLU A 90 5.52 -1.52 -21.62
CA GLU A 90 4.75 -0.65 -22.49
C GLU A 90 5.67 -0.20 -23.63
N SER A 91 5.61 -0.98 -24.71
CA SER A 91 6.07 -0.58 -26.03
C SER A 91 5.07 0.46 -26.54
N GLY A 92 5.48 1.72 -26.59
CA GLY A 92 4.88 2.71 -27.48
C GLY A 92 5.89 3.01 -28.60
N PRO A 93 5.59 2.78 -29.88
CA PRO A 93 6.45 3.22 -30.96
C PRO A 93 6.45 4.76 -31.01
N LEU A 94 7.64 5.35 -30.86
CA LEU A 94 7.90 6.74 -31.25
C LEU A 94 7.87 6.82 -32.77
N GLU A 95 6.72 7.14 -33.36
CA GLU A 95 6.68 7.75 -34.69
C GLU A 95 6.76 9.27 -34.51
N ALA A 96 7.99 9.77 -34.57
CA ALA A 96 8.27 11.18 -34.72
C ALA A 96 7.96 11.56 -36.18
N THR A 97 6.87 12.27 -36.42
CA THR A 97 6.66 13.04 -37.65
C THR A 97 7.47 14.33 -37.58
N PRO A 98 8.48 14.57 -38.44
CA PRO A 98 8.99 15.92 -38.66
C PRO A 98 8.10 16.63 -39.69
N ALA A 99 7.33 17.61 -39.25
CA ALA A 99 6.75 18.60 -40.15
C ALA A 99 7.87 19.57 -40.56
N VAL A 100 8.37 19.43 -41.79
CA VAL A 100 9.22 20.41 -42.45
C VAL A 100 8.33 21.28 -43.34
N SER A 101 8.46 22.58 -43.16
CA SER A 101 7.85 23.65 -43.95
C SER A 101 8.55 23.82 -45.29
N TRP A 102 7.80 23.83 -46.39
CA TRP A 102 8.13 24.52 -47.65
C TRP A 102 6.84 25.17 -48.17
#